data_AF-E0TWH1-F1
#
_entry.id   AF-E0TWH1-F1
#
_cell.length_a   1.000
_cell.length_b   1.000
_cell.length_c   1.000
_cell.angle_alpha   90.00
_cell.angle_beta   90.00
_cell.angle_gamma   90.00
#
_symmetry.space_group_name_H-M   'P 1'
#
loop_
_entity.id
_entity.type
_entity.pdbx_description
1 polymer ?
#
loop_
_entity_poly.entity_id
_entity_poly.type
_entity_poly.pdbx_seq_one_letter_code
_entity_poly.pdbx_strand_id
1 'polypeptide(L)' 'MLLNKAEAFITSVPYMKALMREDMMITVFDQEKYLYYSTSSELNFGHKPGDPLP' A
#
# COMPACT_ATOMS: atom_id res chain seq x y z
N MET A 1 -16.60 -7.48 12.75
CA MET A 1 -15.16 -7.20 12.85
C MET A 1 -14.98 -5.80 12.28
N LEU A 2 -14.75 -4.79 13.13
CA LEU A 2 -14.58 -3.41 12.65
C LEU A 2 -13.27 -3.35 11.88
N LEU A 3 -13.35 -2.91 10.61
CA LEU A 3 -12.18 -2.64 9.77
C LEU A 3 -11.37 -1.53 10.46
N ASN A 4 -10.12 -1.80 10.82
CA ASN A 4 -9.28 -0.76 11.41
C ASN A 4 -8.92 0.30 10.34
N LYS A 5 -8.51 1.51 10.75
CA LYS A 5 -8.27 2.62 9.82
C LYS A 5 -7.26 2.28 8.71
N ALA A 6 -6.25 1.47 9.03
CA ALA A 6 -5.26 1.03 8.05
C ALA A 6 -5.85 0.05 7.03
N GLU A 7 -6.63 -0.92 7.48
CA GLU A 7 -7.37 -1.85 6.59
C GLU A 7 -8.36 -1.10 5.69
N ALA A 8 -9.04 -0.07 6.21
CA ALA A 8 -9.94 0.77 5.43
C ALA A 8 -9.19 1.54 4.32
N PHE A 9 -8.00 2.08 4.63
CA PHE A 9 -7.14 2.72 3.64
C PHE A 9 -6.61 1.72 2.62
N ILE A 10 -6.13 0.55 3.05
CA ILE A 10 -5.63 -0.50 2.14
C ILE A 10 -6.73 -0.94 1.17
N THR A 11 -7.96 -1.11 1.67
CA THR A 11 -9.13 -1.49 0.88
C THR A 11 -9.47 -0.43 -0.17
N SER A 12 -9.19 0.86 0.09
CA SER A 12 -9.48 1.93 -0.87
C SER A 12 -8.41 2.10 -1.96
N VAL A 13 -7.21 1.50 -1.81
CA VAL A 13 -6.08 1.68 -2.73
C VAL A 13 -6.42 1.42 -4.21
N PRO A 14 -7.11 0.33 -4.59
CA PRO A 14 -7.44 0.09 -6.00
C PRO A 14 -8.28 1.21 -6.61
N TYR A 15 -9.24 1.76 -5.85
CA TYR A 15 -10.08 2.87 -6.29
C TYR A 15 -9.29 4.17 -6.38
N MET A 16 -8.40 4.43 -5.42
CA MET A 16 -7.49 5.58 -5.50
C MET A 16 -6.64 5.51 -6.76
N LYS A 17 -6.02 4.36 -7.06
CA LYS A 17 -5.25 4.16 -8.28
C LYS A 17 -6.07 4.36 -9.56
N ALA A 18 -7.34 3.95 -9.57
CA ALA A 18 -8.22 4.15 -10.72
C ALA A 18 -8.65 5.61 -10.91
N LEU A 19 -8.73 6.41 -9.84
CA LEU A 19 -9.11 7.82 -9.88
C LEU A 19 -7.96 8.75 -10.25
N MET A 20 -6.73 8.35 -9.97
CA MET A 20 -5.55 9.17 -10.21
C MET A 20 -5.13 9.10 -11.68
N ARG A 21 -4.73 10.24 -12.23
CA ARG A 21 -4.21 10.32 -13.61
C ARG A 21 -2.80 9.76 -13.73
N GLU A 22 -2.02 9.89 -12.66
CA GLU A 22 -0.64 9.42 -12.59
C GLU A 22 -0.61 8.01 -11.99
N ASP A 23 0.24 7.16 -12.55
CA ASP A 23 0.50 5.85 -11.96
C ASP A 23 1.42 6.00 -10.75
N MET A 24 0.99 5.43 -9.62
CA MET A 24 1.63 5.64 -8.34
C MET A 24 1.82 4.34 -7.58
N MET A 25 2.95 4.29 -6.87
CA MET A 25 3.24 3.27 -5.88
C MET A 25 2.60 3.69 -4.57
N ILE A 26 1.89 2.78 -3.90
CA ILE A 26 1.29 3.02 -2.59
C ILE A 26 1.75 1.95 -1.63
N THR A 27 2.31 2.38 -0.51
CA THR A 27 2.81 1.52 0.56
C THR A 27 2.16 1.92 1.88
N VAL A 28 1.80 0.93 2.69
CA VAL A 28 1.37 1.13 4.08
C VAL A 28 2.28 0.29 4.96
N PHE A 29 2.81 0.87 6.03
CA PHE A 29 3.62 0.20 7.03
C PHE A 29 3.22 0.67 8.44
N ASP A 30 3.42 -0.18 9.44
CA ASP A 30 3.35 0.20 10.84
C ASP A 30 4.73 0.58 11.37
N GLN A 31 4.93 0.58 12.70
CA GLN A 31 6.22 0.94 13.29
C GLN A 31 7.33 -0.09 13.04
N GLU A 32 7.00 -1.30 12.58
CA GLU A 32 7.93 -2.42 12.48
C GLU A 32 8.06 -2.94 11.05
N LYS A 33 6.97 -2.94 10.27
CA LYS A 33 6.89 -3.70 9.03
C LYS A 33 5.94 -3.12 7.99
N TYR A 34 6.14 -3.57 6.76
CA TYR A 34 5.19 -3.35 5.67
C TYR A 34 3.88 -4.08 5.94
N LEU A 35 2.76 -3.38 5.77
CA LEU A 35 1.39 -3.93 5.85
C LEU A 35 0.78 -4.15 4.46
N TYR A 36 1.14 -3.31 3.49
CA TYR A 36 0.65 -3.36 2.12
C TYR A 36 1.64 -2.74 1.14
N TYR A 37 1.71 -3.29 -0.06
CA TYR A 37 2.55 -2.79 -1.14
C TYR A 37 1.83 -2.89 -2.49
N SER A 38 1.61 -1.76 -3.14
CA SER A 38 1.17 -1.65 -4.53
C SER A 38 2.26 -0.98 -5.36
N THR A 39 2.68 -1.65 -6.43
CA THR A 39 3.65 -1.11 -7.39
C THR A 39 3.04 -0.01 -8.25
N SER A 40 3.88 0.79 -8.90
CA SER A 40 3.56 1.45 -10.17
C SER A 40 4.27 0.73 -11.32
N SER A 41 4.07 1.19 -12.54
CA SER A 41 4.75 0.77 -13.76
C SER A 41 6.22 1.17 -13.77
N GLU A 42 6.56 2.32 -13.18
CA GLU A 42 7.94 2.83 -13.13
C GLU A 42 8.70 2.44 -11.86
N LEU A 43 8.01 2.20 -10.73
CA LEU A 43 8.62 1.89 -9.45
C LEU A 43 8.07 0.59 -8.86
N ASN A 44 8.97 -0.39 -8.73
CA ASN A 44 8.75 -1.65 -8.05
C ASN A 44 10.00 -2.08 -7.27
N PHE A 45 9.96 -1.94 -5.95
CA PHE A 45 11.01 -2.34 -5.01
C PHE A 45 10.83 -3.77 -4.48
N GLY A 46 9.74 -4.45 -4.84
CA GLY A 46 9.52 -5.87 -4.52
C GLY A 46 9.17 -6.18 -3.06
N HIS A 47 8.78 -5.17 -2.26
CA HIS A 47 8.39 -5.37 -0.87
C HIS A 47 7.11 -6.21 -0.73
N LYS A 48 7.00 -6.89 0.40
CA LYS A 48 5.86 -7.73 0.76
C LYS A 48 5.35 -7.38 2.16
N PRO A 49 4.05 -7.55 2.42
CA PRO A 49 3.54 -7.48 3.78
C PRO A 49 4.33 -8.40 4.72
N GLY A 50 4.82 -7.85 5.82
CA GLY A 50 5.69 -8.54 6.77
C GLY A 50 7.18 -8.24 6.64
N ASP A 51 7.65 -7.65 5.54
CA ASP A 51 9.04 -7.22 5.42
C ASP A 51 9.36 -6.16 6.51
N PRO A 52 10.58 -6.15 7.08
CA PRO A 52 10.97 -5.13 8.05
C PRO A 52 11.18 -3.78 7.36
N LEU A 53 10.96 -2.70 8.11
CA LEU A 53 11.40 -1.37 7.66
C LEU A 53 12.95 -1.26 7.70
N PRO A 54 13.56 -0.46 6.81
CA PRO A 54 15.00 -0.17 6.83
C PRO A 54 15.48 0.48 8.14
#